data_AF-A0A8I1KG56-F1
#
_entry.id   AF-A0A8I1KG56-F1
#
_cell.length_a   1.000
_cell.length_b   1.000
_cell.length_c   1.000
_cell.angle_alpha   90.00
_cell.angle_beta   90.00
_cell.angle_gamma   90.00
#
_symmetry.space_group_name_H-M   'P 1'
#
loop_
_entity.id
_entity.type
_entity.pdbx_description
1 polymer ?
#
loop_
_entity_poly.entity_id
_entity_poly.type
_entity_poly.pdbx_seq_one_letter_code
_entity_poly.pdbx_strand_id
1 'polypeptide(L)'
;MVGKIDIIAATGALLIDTGDGRLTLVYSQEVSCRDLRRDVGKEARTELRRHLEKSGSHGLETVCITQRAVCKHFGEVFWLEHSAAYQAVSRIRIGELRVPASLLMEEDARDGDELVRREALFRLRRGEGVLVFCGVANVRAWMKRHDIDFESHQHLFVEMSGSRNHVGGIRTSARQ
;
A
#
# COMPACT_ATOMS: atom_id res chain seq x y z
N MET A 1 21.23 -17.23 -2.87
CA MET A 1 20.71 -17.34 -4.25
C MET A 1 19.99 -16.04 -4.54
N VAL A 2 20.43 -15.28 -5.53
CA VAL A 2 19.64 -14.12 -6.00
C VAL A 2 18.56 -14.73 -6.90
N GLY A 3 17.32 -14.73 -6.40
CA GLY A 3 16.18 -15.18 -7.18
C GLY A 3 15.98 -14.28 -8.39
N LYS A 4 15.40 -14.83 -9.44
CA LYS A 4 15.02 -14.04 -10.63
C LYS A 4 13.90 -13.07 -10.22
N ILE A 5 14.06 -11.79 -10.55
CA ILE A 5 12.99 -10.81 -10.39
C ILE A 5 12.03 -10.98 -11.56
N ASP A 6 10.76 -11.24 -11.27
CA ASP A 6 9.67 -11.28 -12.25
C ASP A 6 8.72 -10.10 -12.00
N ILE A 7 8.42 -9.35 -13.06
CA ILE A 7 7.49 -8.22 -13.03
C ILE A 7 6.31 -8.58 -13.93
N ILE A 8 5.11 -8.62 -13.36
CA ILE A 8 3.88 -8.92 -14.07
C ILE A 8 3.01 -7.67 -14.05
N ALA A 9 2.87 -7.03 -15.21
CA ALA A 9 1.93 -5.94 -15.40
C ALA A 9 0.60 -6.52 -15.88
N ALA A 10 -0.47 -6.24 -15.14
CA ALA A 10 -1.83 -6.39 -15.59
C ALA A 10 -2.48 -5.02 -15.55
N THR A 11 -3.41 -4.72 -16.44
CA THR A 11 -3.99 -3.38 -16.54
C THR A 11 -4.48 -2.89 -15.17
N GLY A 12 -3.89 -1.80 -14.67
CA GLY A 12 -4.24 -1.25 -13.37
C GLY A 12 -3.48 -1.80 -12.14
N ALA A 13 -2.54 -2.75 -12.33
CA ALA A 13 -1.76 -3.35 -11.25
C ALA A 13 -0.39 -3.88 -11.71
N LEU A 14 0.61 -3.74 -10.84
CA LEU A 14 1.95 -4.27 -11.05
C LEU A 14 2.29 -5.25 -9.93
N LEU A 15 2.53 -6.51 -10.26
CA LEU A 15 3.07 -7.49 -9.32
C LEU A 15 4.58 -7.59 -9.51
N ILE A 16 5.32 -7.42 -8.43
CA ILE A 16 6.78 -7.52 -8.36
C ILE A 16 7.10 -8.72 -7.47
N ASP A 17 7.67 -9.76 -8.08
CA ASP A 17 8.26 -10.90 -7.39
C ASP A 17 9.78 -10.72 -7.41
N THR A 18 10.39 -10.60 -6.24
CA THR A 18 11.84 -10.38 -6.15
C THR A 18 12.64 -11.69 -6.20
N GLY A 19 11.97 -12.85 -6.27
CA GLY A 19 12.58 -14.17 -6.37
C GLY A 19 13.13 -14.72 -5.06
N ASP A 20 13.08 -13.95 -3.97
CA ASP A 20 13.45 -14.40 -2.62
C ASP A 20 12.22 -14.81 -1.77
N GLY A 21 11.05 -14.95 -2.42
CA GLY A 21 9.77 -15.24 -1.79
C GLY A 21 8.93 -13.99 -1.45
N ARG A 22 9.49 -12.79 -1.64
CA ARG A 22 8.78 -11.53 -1.43
C ARG A 22 8.02 -11.09 -2.67
N LEU A 23 6.70 -10.95 -2.47
CA LEU A 23 5.72 -10.54 -3.48
C LEU A 23 5.09 -9.20 -3.07
N THR A 24 5.26 -8.19 -3.92
CA THR A 24 4.67 -6.86 -3.77
C THR A 24 3.68 -6.59 -4.89
N LEU A 25 2.44 -6.27 -4.54
CA LEU A 25 1.45 -5.81 -5.51
C LEU A 25 1.27 -4.29 -5.39
N VAL A 26 1.34 -3.58 -6.51
CA VAL A 26 1.10 -2.14 -6.61
C VAL A 26 -0.14 -1.92 -7.44
N TYR A 27 -1.22 -1.44 -6.82
CA TYR A 27 -2.39 -0.96 -7.55
C TYR A 27 -2.16 0.48 -8.01
N SER A 28 -2.18 0.68 -9.33
CA SER A 28 -2.05 1.98 -9.97
C SER A 28 -2.98 2.03 -11.16
N GLN A 29 -3.79 3.07 -11.33
CA GLN A 29 -4.47 3.27 -12.60
C GLN A 29 -3.42 3.47 -13.70
N GLU A 30 -3.20 2.43 -14.51
CA GLU A 30 -2.71 2.64 -15.87
C GLU A 30 -3.86 3.26 -16.67
N VAL A 31 -3.88 4.58 -16.70
CA VAL A 31 -4.72 5.32 -17.63
C VAL A 31 -4.03 5.24 -19.00
N SER A 32 -4.36 4.23 -19.80
CA SER A 32 -4.40 4.46 -21.25
C SER A 32 -5.86 4.59 -21.65
N CYS A 33 -6.26 5.83 -21.92
CA CYS A 33 -7.56 6.16 -22.50
C CYS A 33 -7.69 5.44 -23.84
N ARG A 34 -8.39 4.29 -23.89
CA ARG A 34 -9.17 3.80 -25.05
C ARG A 34 -10.05 2.57 -24.80
N ASP A 35 -9.88 1.80 -23.72
CA ASP A 35 -10.56 0.50 -23.56
C ASP A 35 -11.48 0.36 -22.33
N LEU A 36 -12.36 1.34 -22.09
CA LEU A 36 -13.37 1.32 -21.01
C LEU A 36 -14.52 0.29 -21.20
N ARG A 37 -14.32 -0.80 -21.94
CA ARG A 37 -15.34 -1.83 -22.20
C ARG A 37 -15.16 -3.14 -21.43
N ARG A 38 -14.02 -3.38 -20.78
CA ARG A 38 -13.77 -4.61 -20.00
C ARG A 38 -13.71 -4.30 -18.52
N ASP A 39 -14.18 -5.23 -17.68
CA ASP A 39 -13.91 -5.21 -16.24
C ASP A 39 -12.41 -5.51 -16.02
N VAL A 40 -11.60 -4.48 -16.20
CA VAL A 40 -10.14 -4.49 -16.15
C VAL A 40 -9.64 -5.07 -14.82
N GLY A 41 -10.38 -4.86 -13.73
CA GLY A 41 -10.06 -5.43 -12.42
C GLY A 41 -10.10 -6.96 -12.41
N LYS A 42 -10.92 -7.61 -13.24
CA LYS A 42 -11.04 -9.07 -13.29
C LYS A 42 -9.79 -9.75 -13.83
N GLU A 43 -9.17 -9.16 -14.85
CA GLU A 43 -7.97 -9.71 -15.48
C GLU A 43 -6.78 -9.64 -14.51
N ALA A 44 -6.54 -8.48 -13.89
CA ALA A 44 -5.51 -8.33 -12.88
C ALA A 44 -5.69 -9.29 -11.69
N ARG A 45 -6.93 -9.49 -11.22
CA ARG A 45 -7.23 -10.47 -10.16
C ARG A 45 -6.95 -11.91 -10.59
N THR A 46 -7.23 -12.25 -11.85
CA THR A 46 -7.02 -13.60 -12.39
C THR A 46 -5.53 -13.91 -12.48
N GLU A 47 -4.74 -12.98 -13.03
CA GLU A 47 -3.30 -13.16 -13.17
C GLU A 47 -2.60 -13.22 -11.80
N LEU A 48 -3.01 -12.37 -10.85
CA LEU A 48 -2.52 -12.43 -9.48
C LEU A 48 -2.76 -13.81 -8.85
N ARG A 49 -3.98 -14.35 -8.96
CA ARG A 49 -4.29 -15.68 -8.40
C ARG A 49 -3.49 -16.78 -9.07
N ARG A 50 -3.39 -16.75 -10.40
CA ARG A 50 -2.59 -17.70 -11.17
C ARG A 50 -1.12 -17.69 -10.74
N HIS A 51 -0.54 -16.52 -10.50
CA HIS A 51 0.86 -16.42 -10.03
C HIS A 51 1.03 -16.93 -8.60
N LEU A 52 0.11 -16.59 -7.70
CA LEU A 52 0.12 -17.10 -6.31
C LEU A 52 0.01 -18.63 -6.27
N GLU A 53 -0.88 -19.22 -7.08
CA GLU A 53 -0.99 -20.68 -7.23
C GLU A 53 0.30 -21.30 -7.76
N LYS A 54 0.91 -20.71 -8.79
CA LYS A 54 2.16 -21.20 -9.39
C LYS A 54 3.35 -21.10 -8.44
N SER A 55 3.41 -20.06 -7.63
CA SER A 55 4.48 -19.84 -6.63
C SER A 55 4.25 -20.58 -5.32
N GLY A 56 3.05 -21.15 -5.10
CA GLY A 56 2.67 -21.76 -3.82
C GLY A 56 2.51 -20.74 -2.68
N SER A 57 2.42 -19.45 -2.99
CA SER A 57 2.24 -18.40 -1.99
C SER A 57 0.75 -18.19 -1.66
N HIS A 58 0.46 -17.98 -0.38
CA HIS A 58 -0.91 -17.74 0.12
C HIS A 58 -1.17 -16.27 0.47
N GLY A 59 -0.19 -15.41 0.23
CA GLY A 59 -0.25 -14.01 0.63
C GLY A 59 0.74 -13.14 -0.13
N LEU A 60 0.59 -11.84 0.08
CA LEU A 60 1.51 -10.84 -0.41
C LEU A 60 2.25 -10.26 0.80
N GLU A 61 3.55 -10.06 0.64
CA GLU A 61 4.32 -9.34 1.66
C GLU A 61 3.84 -7.91 1.72
N THR A 62 3.65 -7.26 0.56
CA THR A 62 3.23 -5.86 0.49
C THR A 62 2.09 -5.68 -0.52
N VAL A 63 1.09 -4.89 -0.14
CA VAL A 63 0.10 -4.32 -1.07
C VAL A 63 0.18 -2.80 -1.00
N CYS A 64 0.51 -2.16 -2.11
CA CYS A 64 0.59 -0.71 -2.23
C CYS A 64 -0.58 -0.16 -3.03
N ILE A 65 -1.37 0.71 -2.40
CA ILE A 65 -2.44 1.47 -3.04
C ILE A 65 -1.91 2.85 -3.37
N THR A 66 -1.97 3.26 -4.64
CA THR A 66 -1.48 4.59 -5.05
C THR A 66 -2.56 5.67 -5.10
N GLN A 67 -3.83 5.27 -5.28
CA GLN A 67 -4.94 6.20 -5.50
C GLN A 67 -6.28 5.56 -5.13
N ARG A 68 -7.29 6.38 -4.78
CA ARG A 68 -8.61 5.91 -4.31
C ARG A 68 -9.35 5.01 -5.31
N ALA A 69 -9.31 5.35 -6.60
CA ALA A 69 -10.12 4.69 -7.63
C ALA A 69 -9.85 3.17 -7.81
N VAL A 70 -8.71 2.67 -7.34
CA VAL A 70 -8.36 1.24 -7.44
C VAL A 70 -8.96 0.38 -6.33
N CYS A 71 -9.60 0.97 -5.32
CA CYS A 71 -10.05 0.27 -4.12
C CYS A 71 -11.34 -0.53 -4.30
N LYS A 72 -12.05 -0.39 -5.44
CA LYS A 72 -13.41 -0.89 -5.66
C LYS A 72 -13.64 -2.36 -5.25
N HIS A 73 -12.67 -3.24 -5.53
CA HIS A 73 -12.80 -4.69 -5.27
C HIS A 73 -11.92 -5.17 -4.11
N PHE A 74 -11.38 -4.26 -3.30
CA PHE A 74 -10.41 -4.61 -2.27
C PHE A 74 -10.95 -5.66 -1.28
N GLY A 75 -12.19 -5.45 -0.83
CA GLY A 75 -12.90 -6.37 0.05
C GLY A 75 -13.35 -7.70 -0.58
N GLU A 76 -13.19 -7.91 -1.88
CA GLU A 76 -13.45 -9.21 -2.54
C GLU A 76 -12.18 -10.05 -2.67
N VAL A 77 -11.02 -9.39 -2.65
CA VAL A 77 -9.72 -9.99 -2.94
C VAL A 77 -8.95 -10.30 -1.67
N PHE A 78 -8.95 -9.35 -0.73
CA PHE A 78 -8.05 -9.39 0.41
C PHE A 78 -8.73 -9.83 1.70
N TRP A 79 -7.92 -10.50 2.50
CA TRP A 79 -8.21 -10.83 3.88
C TRP A 79 -7.90 -9.59 4.72
N LEU A 80 -8.91 -9.03 5.39
CA LEU A 80 -8.78 -7.75 6.13
C LEU A 80 -8.83 -8.01 7.64
N GLU A 81 -7.89 -7.41 8.38
CA GLU A 81 -7.74 -7.60 9.82
C GLU A 81 -8.85 -6.91 10.62
N HIS A 82 -9.34 -5.77 10.14
CA HIS A 82 -10.29 -4.96 10.90
C HIS A 82 -11.69 -5.59 11.05
N SER A 83 -12.03 -6.62 10.27
CA SER A 83 -13.38 -7.19 10.26
C SER A 83 -13.45 -8.65 9.81
N ALA A 84 -14.07 -9.49 10.65
CA ALA A 84 -14.30 -10.92 10.40
C ALA A 84 -15.07 -11.20 9.10
N ALA A 85 -15.92 -10.28 8.65
CA ALA A 85 -16.65 -10.41 7.37
C ALA A 85 -15.71 -10.54 6.17
N TYR A 86 -14.45 -10.11 6.31
CA TYR A 86 -13.45 -10.13 5.26
C TYR A 86 -12.41 -11.24 5.45
N GLN A 87 -12.63 -12.21 6.34
CA GLN A 87 -11.60 -13.17 6.77
C GLN A 87 -11.76 -14.60 6.20
N ALA A 88 -12.32 -14.73 5.00
CA ALA A 88 -12.47 -16.02 4.32
C ALA A 88 -11.12 -16.58 3.82
N VAL A 89 -10.97 -17.91 3.83
CA VAL A 89 -9.75 -18.64 3.39
C VAL A 89 -9.41 -18.39 1.92
N SER A 90 -10.41 -18.09 1.08
CA SER A 90 -10.22 -17.79 -0.34
C SER A 90 -9.59 -16.41 -0.63
N ARG A 91 -9.35 -15.60 0.41
CA ARG A 91 -8.84 -14.24 0.28
C ARG A 91 -7.35 -14.18 0.57
N ILE A 92 -6.68 -13.28 -0.15
CA ILE A 92 -5.23 -13.14 -0.11
C ILE A 92 -4.84 -12.36 1.15
N ARG A 93 -3.90 -12.89 1.93
CA ARG A 93 -3.36 -12.18 3.10
C ARG A 93 -2.40 -11.07 2.69
N ILE A 94 -2.37 -10.01 3.49
CA ILE A 94 -1.48 -8.86 3.31
C ILE A 94 -0.56 -8.78 4.53
N GLY A 95 0.75 -8.82 4.32
CA GLY A 95 1.74 -8.51 5.36
C GLY A 95 1.70 -7.03 5.73
N GLU A 96 2.10 -6.17 4.80
CA GLU A 96 2.12 -4.72 4.94
C GLU A 96 1.21 -4.04 3.91
N LEU A 97 0.34 -3.15 4.37
CA LEU A 97 -0.50 -2.30 3.53
C LEU A 97 0.12 -0.91 3.39
N ARG A 98 0.49 -0.50 2.17
CA ARG A 98 1.00 0.85 1.89
C ARG A 98 -0.07 1.72 1.27
N VAL A 99 -0.30 2.90 1.82
CA VAL A 99 -1.36 3.83 1.37
C VAL A 99 -0.88 5.28 1.38
N PRO A 100 -1.42 6.15 0.52
CA PRO A 100 -1.20 7.58 0.65
C PRO A 100 -1.94 8.10 1.88
N ALA A 101 -1.37 9.11 2.54
CA ALA A 101 -2.05 9.84 3.61
C ALA A 101 -3.43 10.37 3.19
N SER A 102 -3.62 10.75 1.91
CA SER A 102 -4.93 11.21 1.42
C SER A 102 -6.02 10.16 1.63
N LEU A 103 -5.73 8.88 1.39
CA LEU A 103 -6.71 7.80 1.55
C LEU A 103 -7.04 7.53 3.03
N LEU A 104 -6.07 7.73 3.92
CA LEU A 104 -6.28 7.64 5.37
C LEU A 104 -7.16 8.78 5.90
N MET A 105 -6.89 10.00 5.43
CA MET A 105 -7.50 11.24 5.93
C MET A 105 -8.86 11.54 5.32
N GLU A 106 -9.23 10.83 4.26
CA GLU A 106 -10.47 11.08 3.54
C GLU A 106 -11.70 10.69 4.35
N GLU A 107 -12.47 11.68 4.82
CA GLU A 107 -13.68 11.44 5.61
C GLU A 107 -14.91 11.11 4.74
N ASP A 108 -14.84 11.36 3.43
CA ASP A 108 -15.92 11.11 2.47
C ASP A 108 -15.83 9.75 1.76
N ALA A 109 -14.94 8.86 2.20
CA ALA A 109 -14.71 7.55 1.59
C ALA A 109 -15.99 6.68 1.54
N ARG A 110 -16.18 5.95 0.44
CA ARG A 110 -17.35 5.11 0.13
C ARG A 110 -16.95 3.75 -0.49
N ASP A 111 -17.64 2.71 -0.07
CA ASP A 111 -17.45 1.36 -0.60
C ASP A 111 -16.01 0.86 -0.40
N GLY A 112 -15.26 0.67 -1.49
CA GLY A 112 -13.94 0.07 -1.47
C GLY A 112 -12.85 0.93 -0.83
N ASP A 113 -12.88 2.25 -1.03
CA ASP A 113 -11.86 3.12 -0.42
C ASP A 113 -12.07 3.27 1.10
N GLU A 114 -13.33 3.28 1.58
CA GLU A 114 -13.65 3.23 3.01
C GLU A 114 -13.18 1.91 3.65
N LEU A 115 -13.26 0.79 2.93
CA LEU A 115 -12.69 -0.48 3.42
C LEU A 115 -11.18 -0.43 3.55
N VAL A 116 -10.47 0.09 2.53
CA VAL A 116 -9.01 0.27 2.61
C VAL A 116 -8.65 1.23 3.75
N ARG A 117 -9.41 2.33 3.90
CA ARG A 117 -9.21 3.31 4.96
C ARG A 117 -9.39 2.69 6.34
N ARG A 118 -10.45 1.91 6.57
CA ARG A 118 -10.68 1.21 7.84
C ARG A 118 -9.57 0.23 8.17
N GLU A 119 -9.12 -0.54 7.19
CA GLU A 119 -8.01 -1.47 7.35
C GLU A 119 -6.70 -0.73 7.70
N ALA A 120 -6.39 0.34 6.97
CA ALA A 120 -5.21 1.16 7.24
C ALA A 120 -5.26 1.81 8.62
N LEU A 121 -6.42 2.35 9.04
CA LEU A 121 -6.62 2.92 10.37
C LEU A 121 -6.49 1.87 11.48
N PHE A 122 -7.02 0.67 11.27
CA PHE A 122 -6.92 -0.43 12.22
C PHE A 122 -5.46 -0.82 12.46
N ARG A 123 -4.70 -1.00 11.37
CA ARG A 123 -3.27 -1.31 11.41
C ARG A 123 -2.45 -0.17 12.01
N LEU A 124 -2.77 1.08 11.64
CA LEU A 124 -2.11 2.27 12.19
C LEU A 124 -2.27 2.34 13.70
N ARG A 125 -3.48 2.15 14.23
CA ARG A 125 -3.74 2.16 15.69
C ARG A 125 -3.03 1.03 16.44
N ARG A 126 -2.70 -0.08 15.76
CA ARG A 126 -1.92 -1.17 16.34
C ARG A 126 -0.41 -0.92 16.32
N GLY A 127 0.07 0.06 15.56
CA GLY A 127 1.49 0.37 15.45
C GLY A 127 2.26 -0.49 14.43
N GLU A 128 1.60 -1.30 13.61
CA GLU A 128 2.24 -2.27 12.71
C GLU A 128 1.40 -2.62 11.47
N GLY A 129 2.04 -3.22 10.45
CA GLY A 129 1.38 -3.77 9.28
C GLY A 129 0.88 -2.74 8.26
N VAL A 130 1.18 -1.45 8.44
CA VAL A 130 0.85 -0.35 7.52
C VAL A 130 2.03 0.58 7.30
N LEU A 131 2.16 1.13 6.10
CA LEU A 131 3.09 2.22 5.80
C LEU A 131 2.33 3.34 5.08
N VAL A 132 2.38 4.54 5.63
CA VAL A 132 1.67 5.71 5.11
C VAL A 132 2.66 6.66 4.47
N PHE A 133 2.55 6.85 3.16
CA PHE A 133 3.38 7.81 2.47
C PHE A 133 2.71 9.18 2.37
N CYS A 134 3.44 10.24 2.71
CA CYS A 134 2.84 11.53 3.01
C CYS A 134 3.79 12.73 2.89
N GLY A 135 3.22 13.93 2.93
CA GLY A 135 3.91 15.12 3.44
C GLY A 135 3.68 15.24 4.96
N VAL A 136 4.75 15.16 5.75
CA VAL A 136 4.72 14.91 7.22
C VAL A 136 3.87 15.93 7.99
N ALA A 137 3.88 17.21 7.58
CA ALA A 137 3.19 18.28 8.30
C ALA A 137 1.68 18.07 8.44
N ASN A 138 1.01 17.59 7.37
CA ASN A 138 -0.44 17.40 7.36
C ASN A 138 -0.87 16.19 8.20
N VAL A 139 -0.01 15.16 8.27
CA VAL A 139 -0.28 13.93 9.04
C VAL A 139 -0.28 14.18 10.52
N ARG A 140 0.73 14.91 11.03
CA ARG A 140 0.85 15.16 12.46
C ARG A 140 -0.38 15.89 13.03
N ALA A 141 -0.88 16.88 12.31
CA ALA A 141 -2.09 17.62 12.70
C ALA A 141 -3.34 16.71 12.68
N TRP A 142 -3.48 15.88 11.66
CA TRP A 142 -4.57 14.92 11.56
C TRP A 142 -4.54 13.91 12.71
N MET A 143 -3.39 13.29 13.00
CA MET A 143 -3.24 12.29 14.07
C MET A 143 -3.60 12.87 15.45
N LYS A 144 -3.18 14.11 15.74
CA LYS A 144 -3.55 14.81 16.98
C LYS A 144 -5.06 14.96 17.14
N ARG A 145 -5.82 15.19 16.06
CA ARG A 145 -7.30 15.27 16.12
C ARG A 145 -7.96 13.91 16.35
N HIS A 146 -7.28 12.81 16.04
CA HIS A 146 -7.79 11.44 16.18
C HIS A 146 -7.23 10.71 17.40
N ASP A 147 -6.57 11.43 18.31
CA ASP A 147 -5.98 10.89 19.54
C ASP A 147 -4.96 9.76 19.27
N ILE A 148 -4.19 9.89 18.19
CA ILE A 148 -3.10 8.97 17.84
C ILE A 148 -1.78 9.68 18.10
N ASP A 149 -0.92 9.07 18.93
CA ASP A 149 0.41 9.61 19.20
C ASP A 149 1.33 9.45 17.99
N PHE A 150 1.73 10.57 17.40
CA PHE A 150 2.62 10.57 16.24
C PHE A 150 4.01 10.01 16.57
N GLU A 151 4.56 10.30 17.74
CA GLU A 151 5.96 9.98 18.05
C GLU A 151 6.18 8.47 18.18
N SER A 152 5.25 7.74 18.80
CA SER A 152 5.26 6.27 18.86
C SER A 152 4.97 5.57 17.52
N HIS A 153 4.43 6.30 16.53
CA HIS A 153 4.01 5.74 15.23
C HIS A 153 4.85 6.27 14.06
N GLN A 154 5.89 7.06 14.33
CA GLN A 154 6.69 7.74 13.29
C GLN A 154 7.30 6.77 12.26
N HIS A 155 7.62 5.54 12.67
CA HIS A 155 8.18 4.49 11.80
C HIS A 155 7.21 4.01 10.73
N LEU A 156 5.91 4.29 10.88
CA LEU A 156 4.88 3.94 9.90
C LEU A 156 4.73 5.00 8.81
N PHE A 157 5.48 6.11 8.87
CA PHE A 157 5.35 7.21 7.92
C PHE A 157 6.60 7.35 7.05
N VAL A 158 6.39 7.44 5.74
CA VAL A 158 7.43 7.77 4.77
C VAL A 158 7.18 9.16 4.21
N GLU A 159 8.17 10.04 4.37
CA GLU A 159 8.13 11.37 3.79
C GLU A 159 8.38 11.31 2.27
N MET A 160 7.44 11.85 1.51
CA MET A 160 7.54 12.00 0.05
C MET A 160 7.87 13.43 -0.39
N SER A 161 8.20 14.32 0.55
CA SER A 161 8.56 15.70 0.21
C SER A 161 9.97 15.75 -0.38
N GLY A 162 10.08 16.22 -1.62
CA GLY A 162 11.35 16.48 -2.30
C GLY A 162 12.00 17.78 -1.83
N SER A 163 11.93 18.12 -0.55
CA SER A 163 12.59 19.32 -0.06
C SER A 163 14.10 19.08 -0.10
N ARG A 164 14.73 19.60 -1.15
CA ARG A 164 16.20 19.76 -1.27
C ARG A 164 16.70 20.77 -0.24
N ASN A 165 16.40 20.57 1.04
CA ASN A 165 17.16 21.23 2.06
C ASN A 165 18.55 20.61 2.00
N HIS A 166 19.48 21.37 1.41
CA HIS A 166 20.91 21.16 1.52
C HIS A 166 21.19 20.65 2.93
N VAL A 167 21.57 19.38 3.07
CA VAL A 167 22.20 18.90 4.28
C VAL A 167 23.43 19.78 4.44
N GLY A 168 23.37 20.66 5.44
CA GLY A 168 24.37 21.68 5.68
C GLY A 168 25.76 21.08 5.58
N GLY A 169 26.62 21.78 4.84
CA GLY A 169 27.99 21.36 4.59
C GLY A 169 28.64 20.88 5.89
N ILE A 170 29.15 19.66 5.83
CA ILE A 170 30.15 19.17 6.77
C ILE A 170 31.23 20.25 6.81
N ARG A 171 31.33 20.96 7.94
CA ARG A 171 32.51 21.79 8.21
C ARG A 171 33.65 20.83 8.43
N THR A 172 34.36 20.48 7.36
CA THR A 172 35.67 19.85 7.46
C THR A 172 36.60 20.91 8.01
N SER A 173 36.78 20.90 9.34
CA SER A 173 37.90 21.58 9.97
C SER A 173 39.16 20.81 9.58
N ALA A 174 39.81 21.24 8.50
CA ALA A 174 41.19 20.87 8.26
C ALA A 174 42.05 21.58 9.33
N ARG A 175 42.50 20.79 10.31
CA ARG A 175 43.64 21.12 11.14
C ARG A 175 44.91 20.78 10.36
N GLN A 176 45.86 21.70 10.47
CA GLN A 176 47.28 21.68 10.07
C GLN A 176 47.57 21.96 8.59
#